data_AF-A0A761X4P2-F1
#
_entry.id   AF-A0A761X4P2-F1
#
_cell.length_a   1.000
_cell.length_b   1.000
_cell.length_c   1.000
_cell.angle_alpha   90.00
_cell.angle_beta   90.00
_cell.angle_gamma   90.00
#
_symmetry.space_group_name_H-M   'P 1'
#
loop_
_entity.id
_entity.type
_entity.pdbx_description
1 polymer ?
#
loop_
_entity_poly.entity_id
_entity_poly.type
_entity_poly.pdbx_seq_one_letter_code
_entity_poly.pdbx_strand_id
1 'polypeptide(L)'
;FGVTGLPIDNSPAFTNQTEEGAQLWRHETFECMASFYGPAGMTFASRFRDGISVAQNNAELNALGLSMGDYTGLTPFPELINQQWVRRYDITVRLRRKVVRDYGIKSLVDAPVSFFGD
;
A
#
# COMPACT_ATOMS: atom_id res chain seq x y z
N PHE A 1 0.81 -2.10 15.58
CA PHE A 1 0.98 -2.06 14.12
C PHE A 1 -0.25 -1.38 13.55
N GLY A 2 -0.11 -0.26 12.85
CA GLY A 2 -1.25 0.49 12.33
C GLY A 2 -0.92 1.15 11.00
N VAL A 3 -1.92 1.29 10.13
CA VAL A 3 -1.78 2.04 8.88
C VAL A 3 -1.78 3.53 9.20
N THR A 4 -0.69 4.22 8.89
CA THR A 4 -0.51 5.66 9.12
C THR A 4 -0.70 6.49 7.87
N GLY A 5 -0.62 5.87 6.69
CA GLY A 5 -0.73 6.58 5.42
C GLY A 5 -1.12 5.68 4.25
N LEU A 6 -1.79 6.31 3.29
CA LEU A 6 -2.16 5.74 1.99
C LEU A 6 -1.74 6.77 0.92
N PRO A 7 -0.42 6.92 0.65
CA PRO A 7 0.04 7.88 -0.33
C PRO A 7 -0.61 7.61 -1.69
N ILE A 8 -0.98 8.70 -2.37
CA ILE A 8 -1.60 8.62 -3.69
C ILE A 8 -0.60 8.08 -4.71
N ASP A 9 -1.03 7.09 -5.49
CA ASP A 9 -0.33 6.70 -6.70
C ASP A 9 -0.84 7.57 -7.86
N ASN A 10 -0.02 8.55 -8.26
CA ASN A 10 -0.32 9.51 -9.31
C ASN A 10 0.00 9.00 -10.72
N SER A 11 0.47 7.76 -10.84
CA SER A 11 0.91 7.19 -12.12
C SER A 11 0.13 5.92 -12.48
N PRO A 12 -1.21 5.95 -12.55
CA PRO A 12 -1.97 4.79 -13.01
C PRO A 12 -1.70 4.54 -14.51
N ALA A 13 -1.56 3.28 -14.88
CA ALA A 13 -1.31 2.87 -16.26
C ALA A 13 -2.61 2.34 -16.89
N PHE A 14 -3.00 2.91 -18.03
CA PHE A 14 -4.01 2.29 -18.90
C PHE A 14 -3.33 1.23 -19.76
N THR A 15 -3.81 -0.01 -19.67
CA THR A 15 -3.29 -1.16 -20.40
C THR A 15 -4.46 -1.99 -20.97
N ASN A 16 -4.14 -2.96 -21.82
CA ASN A 16 -5.13 -3.87 -22.44
C ASN A 16 -6.32 -3.09 -23.05
N GLN A 17 -6.01 -2.05 -23.82
CA GLN A 17 -7.01 -1.25 -24.52
C GLN A 17 -7.48 -2.03 -25.75
N THR A 18 -8.75 -2.38 -25.76
CA THR A 18 -9.46 -3.05 -26.85
C THR A 18 -10.67 -2.20 -27.24
N GLU A 19 -11.33 -2.52 -28.35
CA GLU A 19 -12.55 -1.81 -28.78
C GLU A 19 -13.71 -1.95 -27.78
N GLU A 20 -13.70 -2.98 -26.95
CA GLU A 20 -14.75 -3.30 -25.98
C GLU A 20 -14.43 -2.85 -24.54
N GLY A 21 -13.18 -2.49 -24.26
CA GLY A 21 -12.77 -2.12 -22.91
C GLY A 21 -11.28 -1.83 -22.72
N ALA A 22 -10.98 -1.22 -21.57
CA ALA A 22 -9.63 -0.87 -21.15
C ALA A 22 -9.42 -1.23 -19.67
N GLN A 23 -8.18 -1.57 -19.31
CA GLN A 23 -7.80 -1.82 -17.92
C GLN A 23 -6.99 -0.67 -17.35
N LEU A 24 -7.32 -0.25 -16.14
CA LEU A 24 -6.51 0.66 -15.34
C LEU A 24 -5.76 -0.14 -14.28
N TRP A 25 -4.44 -0.15 -14.37
CA TRP A 25 -3.57 -0.74 -13.37
C TRP A 25 -3.02 0.35 -12.45
N ARG A 26 -3.06 0.10 -11.14
CA ARG A 26 -2.54 1.01 -10.11
C ARG A 26 -1.76 0.22 -9.06
N HIS A 27 -0.68 0.79 -8.54
CA HIS A 27 0.07 0.21 -7.43
C HIS A 27 -0.14 1.06 -6.19
N GLU A 28 -1.02 0.62 -5.30
CA GLU A 28 -1.29 1.31 -4.06
C GLU A 28 -0.21 0.97 -3.02
N THR A 29 0.21 1.98 -2.27
CA THR A 29 1.16 1.82 -1.17
C THR A 29 0.47 2.11 0.16
N PHE A 30 0.72 1.26 1.15
CA PHE A 30 0.25 1.39 2.53
C PHE A 30 1.45 1.66 3.41
N GLU A 31 1.47 2.79 4.10
CA GLU A 31 2.45 3.07 5.13
C GLU A 31 1.93 2.54 6.47
N CYS A 32 2.64 1.57 7.02
CA CYS A 32 2.29 0.90 8.27
C CYS A 32 3.37 1.18 9.31
N MET A 33 2.99 1.68 10.49
CA MET A 33 3.91 1.94 11.59
C MET A 33 3.81 0.86 12.67
N ALA A 34 4.97 0.42 13.14
CA ALA A 34 5.10 -0.44 14.30
C ALA A 34 5.92 0.28 15.38
N SER A 35 5.37 0.33 16.60
CA SER A 35 5.99 0.95 17.76
C SER A 35 6.28 -0.10 18.81
N PHE A 36 7.51 -0.15 19.31
CA PHE A 36 7.99 -1.11 20.30
C PHE A 36 8.40 -0.38 21.58
N TYR A 37 7.87 -0.82 22.71
CA TYR A 37 8.02 -0.15 24.00
C TYR A 37 8.87 -0.94 25.00
N GLY A 38 9.47 -0.20 25.94
CA GLY A 38 10.07 -0.77 27.15
C GLY A 38 11.53 -1.23 26.98
N PRO A 39 12.09 -1.90 28.01
CA PRO A 39 13.53 -2.23 28.07
C PRO A 39 14.02 -3.11 26.91
N ALA A 40 13.19 -4.06 26.46
CA ALA A 40 13.48 -4.95 25.35
C ALA A 40 12.95 -4.43 24.00
N GLY A 41 12.39 -3.22 23.96
CA GLY A 41 11.75 -2.66 22.76
C GLY A 41 12.69 -2.64 21.56
N MET A 42 13.95 -2.26 21.75
CA MET A 42 14.97 -2.28 20.71
C MET A 42 15.22 -3.68 20.14
N THR A 43 15.28 -4.71 21.01
CA THR A 43 15.52 -6.09 20.59
C THR A 43 14.36 -6.61 19.74
N PHE A 44 13.11 -6.33 20.15
CA PHE A 44 11.94 -6.72 19.37
C PHE A 44 11.84 -5.95 18.05
N ALA A 45 12.13 -4.65 18.06
CA ALA A 45 12.14 -3.83 16.86
C ALA A 45 13.18 -4.33 15.84
N SER A 46 14.40 -4.67 16.30
CA SER A 46 15.43 -5.26 15.43
C SER A 46 15.03 -6.62 14.89
N ARG A 47 14.48 -7.50 15.72
CA ARG A 47 13.97 -8.81 15.26
C ARG A 47 12.84 -8.66 14.24
N PHE A 48 11.94 -7.69 14.44
CA PHE A 48 10.88 -7.41 13.47
C PHE A 48 11.45 -6.91 12.15
N ARG A 49 12.40 -5.96 12.19
CA ARG A 49 13.10 -5.46 10.99
C ARG A 49 13.80 -6.60 10.24
N ASP A 50 14.49 -7.48 10.94
CA ASP A 50 15.20 -8.60 10.30
C ASP A 50 14.21 -9.66 9.80
N GLY A 51 13.08 -9.85 10.49
CA GLY A 51 12.03 -10.77 10.10
C GLY A 51 11.24 -10.30 8.87
N ILE A 52 11.10 -9.00 8.64
CA ILE A 52 10.27 -8.49 7.54
C ILE A 52 10.88 -8.74 6.16
N SER A 53 12.20 -8.91 6.08
CA SER A 53 12.93 -9.25 4.85
C SER A 53 12.99 -10.76 4.59
N VAL A 54 12.49 -11.59 5.51
CA VAL A 54 12.45 -13.05 5.37
C VAL A 54 11.44 -13.43 4.28
N ALA A 55 11.90 -14.22 3.30
CA ALA A 55 11.09 -14.59 2.13
C ALA A 55 9.78 -15.31 2.50
N GLN A 56 9.80 -16.15 3.53
CA GLN A 56 8.59 -16.84 4.03
C GLN A 56 7.53 -15.85 4.50
N ASN A 57 7.91 -14.80 5.22
CA ASN A 57 6.96 -13.77 5.67
C ASN A 57 6.40 -12.97 4.49
N ASN A 58 7.23 -12.68 3.48
CA ASN A 58 6.75 -12.04 2.26
C ASN A 58 5.82 -12.95 1.44
N ALA A 59 6.03 -14.27 1.46
CA ALA A 59 5.13 -15.23 0.81
C ALA A 59 3.71 -15.19 1.42
N GLU A 60 3.60 -15.08 2.74
CA GLU A 60 2.31 -14.90 3.43
C GLU A 60 1.63 -13.57 3.05
N LEU A 61 2.41 -12.48 2.92
CA LEU A 61 1.89 -11.21 2.42
C LEU A 61 1.36 -11.36 0.98
N ASN A 62 2.12 -12.02 0.10
CA ASN A 62 1.76 -12.22 -1.29
C ASN A 62 0.46 -13.03 -1.42
N ALA A 63 0.24 -14.02 -0.56
CA ALA A 63 -1.01 -14.78 -0.51
C ALA A 63 -2.24 -13.90 -0.20
N LEU A 64 -2.04 -12.78 0.49
CA LEU A 64 -3.08 -11.77 0.77
C LEU A 64 -3.13 -10.64 -0.29
N GLY A 65 -2.37 -10.76 -1.38
CA GLY A 65 -2.30 -9.76 -2.45
C GLY A 65 -1.46 -8.51 -2.09
N LEU A 66 -0.63 -8.61 -1.04
CA LEU A 66 0.29 -7.57 -0.61
C LEU A 66 1.74 -7.99 -0.90
N SER A 67 2.61 -7.04 -1.16
CA SER A 67 4.05 -7.30 -1.28
C SER A 67 4.85 -6.33 -0.43
N MET A 68 5.95 -6.80 0.16
CA MET A 68 6.89 -5.91 0.83
C MET A 68 7.55 -4.96 -0.17
N GLY A 69 7.44 -3.65 0.07
CA GLY A 69 8.08 -2.61 -0.74
C GLY A 69 9.42 -2.19 -0.14
N ASP A 70 9.35 -1.39 0.92
CA ASP A 70 10.52 -0.92 1.67
C ASP A 70 10.18 -0.73 3.15
N TYR A 71 11.18 -0.41 3.97
CA TYR A 71 11.00 -0.06 5.37
C TYR A 71 12.08 0.95 5.80
N THR A 72 11.78 1.72 6.84
CA THR A 72 12.71 2.70 7.41
C THR A 72 13.68 2.05 8.39
N GLY A 73 14.72 2.79 8.78
CA GLY A 73 15.48 2.46 9.99
C GLY A 73 14.61 2.52 11.25
N LEU A 74 15.16 2.01 12.35
CA LEU A 74 14.54 2.16 13.67
C LEU A 74 14.74 3.59 14.17
N THR A 75 13.66 4.28 14.51
CA THR A 75 13.69 5.62 15.10
C THR A 75 13.44 5.51 16.60
N PRO A 76 14.46 5.70 17.45
CA PRO A 76 14.27 5.78 18.89
C PRO A 76 13.60 7.11 19.25
N PHE A 77 12.55 7.05 20.06
CA PHE A 77 11.86 8.23 20.56
C PHE A 77 11.42 8.00 22.02
N PRO A 78 11.71 8.91 22.95
CA PRO A 78 11.17 8.83 24.30
C PRO A 78 9.71 9.31 24.32
N GLU A 79 8.80 8.51 24.88
CA GLU A 79 7.38 8.86 25.02
C GLU A 79 7.01 8.95 26.50
N LEU A 80 6.24 9.98 26.87
CA LEU A 80 5.76 10.15 28.24
C LEU A 80 4.42 9.44 28.39
N ILE A 81 4.40 8.34 29.15
CA ILE A 81 3.19 7.55 29.42
C ILE A 81 3.01 7.48 30.93
N ASN A 82 1.84 7.87 31.43
CA ASN A 82 1.54 7.86 32.88
C ASN A 82 2.61 8.57 33.72
N GLN A 83 3.05 9.75 33.28
CA GLN A 83 4.12 10.55 33.92
C GLN A 83 5.50 9.87 33.99
N GLN A 84 5.70 8.76 33.30
CA GLN A 84 6.98 8.07 33.21
C GLN A 84 7.50 8.12 31.77
N TRP A 85 8.79 8.43 31.63
CA TRP A 85 9.47 8.35 30.34
C TRP A 85 9.72 6.89 29.96
N VAL A 86 9.12 6.48 28.85
CA VAL A 86 9.24 5.13 28.29
C VAL A 86 10.00 5.22 26.98
N ARG A 87 10.96 4.31 26.79
CA ARG A 87 11.65 4.17 25.50
C ARG A 87 10.70 3.55 24.48
N ARG A 88 10.56 4.20 23.33
CA ARG A 88 9.85 3.72 22.16
C ARG A 88 10.79 3.65 20.96
N TYR A 89 10.57 2.64 20.12
CA TYR A 89 11.28 2.45 18.87
C TYR A 89 10.25 2.28 17.76
N ASP A 90 10.31 3.13 16.75
CA ASP A 90 9.39 3.11 15.62
C ASP A 90 10.06 2.59 14.36
N ILE A 91 9.28 1.91 13.54
CA ILE A 91 9.62 1.55 12.17
C ILE A 91 8.40 1.72 11.29
N THR A 92 8.60 2.32 10.12
CA THR A 92 7.58 2.42 9.08
C THR A 92 7.90 1.40 7.99
N VAL A 93 6.89 0.62 7.62
CA VAL A 93 6.91 -0.41 6.60
C VAL A 93 5.98 0.02 5.48
N ARG A 94 6.44 -0.05 4.23
CA ARG A 94 5.62 0.24 3.05
C ARG A 94 5.24 -1.06 2.37
N LEU A 95 3.95 -1.40 2.45
CA LEU A 95 3.37 -2.53 1.73
C LEU A 95 2.80 -2.02 0.40
N ARG A 96 2.86 -2.85 -0.63
CA ARG A 96 2.31 -2.53 -1.95
C ARG A 96 1.21 -3.51 -2.34
N ARG A 97 0.22 -3.01 -3.08
CA ARG A 97 -0.87 -3.81 -3.66
C ARG A 97 -1.07 -3.40 -5.12
N LYS A 98 -1.16 -4.38 -6.01
CA LYS A 98 -1.62 -4.14 -7.39
C LYS A 98 -3.14 -4.14 -7.43
N VAL A 99 -3.73 -3.08 -7.97
CA VAL A 99 -5.16 -2.94 -8.23
C VAL A 99 -5.37 -2.88 -9.73
N VAL A 100 -6.27 -3.72 -10.25
CA VAL A 100 -6.70 -3.72 -11.65
C VAL A 100 -8.18 -3.35 -11.67
N ARG A 101 -8.54 -2.35 -12.48
CA ARG A 101 -9.93 -1.96 -12.73
C ARG A 101 -10.24 -2.12 -14.20
N ASP A 102 -11.29 -2.86 -14.53
CA ASP A 102 -11.79 -3.04 -15.89
C ASP A 102 -12.85 -1.99 -16.20
N TYR A 103 -12.70 -1.28 -17.33
CA TYR A 103 -13.65 -0.32 -17.85
C TYR A 103 -14.19 -0.83 -19.19
N GLY A 104 -15.50 -1.07 -19.27
CA GLY A 104 -16.16 -1.38 -20.54
C GLY A 104 -16.29 -0.12 -21.39
N ILE A 105 -15.71 -0.12 -22.59
CA ILE A 105 -15.85 0.96 -23.56
C ILE A 105 -16.88 0.46 -24.57
N LYS A 106 -18.15 0.83 -24.37
CA LYS A 106 -19.15 0.64 -25.42
C LYS A 106 -19.05 1.79 -26.39
N SER A 107 -18.34 1.57 -27.50
CA SER A 107 -18.41 2.47 -28.65
C SER A 107 -19.87 2.57 -29.11
N LEU A 108 -20.37 3.79 -29.35
CA LEU A 108 -21.65 4.02 -30.01
C LEU A 108 -21.49 3.61 -31.48
N VAL A 109 -21.70 2.33 -31.78
CA VAL A 109 -21.52 1.77 -33.13
C VAL A 109 -22.61 2.26 -34.08
N ASP A 110 -23.80 2.53 -33.54
CA ASP A 110 -24.91 3.11 -34.29
C ASP A 110 -25.87 3.83 -33.32
N ALA A 111 -26.32 5.01 -33.70
CA ALA A 111 -27.39 5.74 -33.03
C ALA A 111 -28.35 6.22 -34.11
N PRO A 112 -29.65 5.88 -34.04
CA PRO A 112 -30.63 6.42 -34.97
C PRO A 112 -30.81 7.93 -34.68
N VAL A 113 -30.01 8.76 -35.33
CA VAL A 113 -30.16 10.22 -35.31
C VAL A 113 -30.94 10.67 -36.53
N SER A 114 -32.13 11.20 -36.29
CA SER A 114 -32.94 11.90 -37.28
C SER A 114 -32.55 13.37 -37.27
N PHE A 115 -31.89 13.85 -38.32
CA PHE A 115 -31.64 15.27 -38.52
C PHE A 115 -32.92 15.91 -39.07
N PHE A 116 -33.49 16.88 -38.35
CA PHE A 116 -34.54 17.74 -38.84
C PHE A 116 -33.97 19.16 -38.98
N GLY A 117 -34.13 19.76 -40.15
CA GLY A 117 -33.79 21.15 -40.45
C GLY A 117 -34.76 21.69 -41.51
N ASP A 118 -35.13 22.96 -41.38
CA ASP A 118 -36.00 23.70 -42.31
C ASP A 118 -35.32 23.99 -43.66
#